data_AF-A0A1U7LMC2-F1
#
_entry.id   AF-A0A1U7LMC2-F1
#
_cell.length_a   1.000
_cell.length_b   1.000
_cell.length_c   1.000
_cell.angle_alpha   90.00
_cell.angle_beta   90.00
_cell.angle_gamma   90.00
#
_symmetry.space_group_name_H-M   'P 1'
#
loop_
_entity.id
_entity.type
_entity.pdbx_description
1 polymer ?
#
loop_
_entity_poly.entity_id
_entity_poly.type
_entity_poly.pdbx_seq_one_letter_code
_entity_poly.pdbx_strand_id
1 'polypeptide(L)' 'MPVPFEALLPVGIIIGMFGLSGGLVALVRTWENDGKPPRWNTDAWDEQMMLRDKLLTGHPRGQQSDVIWASVAPRYHPGK' A
#
# COMPACT_ATOMS: atom_id res chain seq x y z
N MET A 1 3.59 38.90 25.82
CA MET A 1 4.91 38.22 25.72
C MET A 1 4.95 37.45 24.41
N PRO A 2 5.98 37.60 23.57
CA PRO A 2 6.13 36.81 22.35
C PRO A 2 6.28 35.31 22.68
N VAL A 3 5.87 34.44 21.77
CA VAL A 3 5.91 32.97 21.97
C VAL A 3 7.38 32.51 22.09
N PRO A 4 7.73 31.69 23.10
CA PRO A 4 9.09 31.18 23.28
C PRO A 4 9.40 30.09 22.24
N PHE A 5 10.06 30.48 21.15
CA PHE A 5 10.37 29.57 20.04
C PHE A 5 11.34 28.46 20.44
N GLU A 6 12.23 28.68 21.40
CA GLU A 6 13.17 27.67 21.88
C GLU A 6 12.43 26.48 22.51
N ALA A 7 11.27 26.71 23.13
CA ALA A 7 10.42 25.66 23.68
C ALA A 7 9.68 24.87 22.58
N LEU A 8 9.51 25.46 21.39
CA LEU A 8 8.83 24.81 20.25
C LEU A 8 9.80 24.00 19.38
N LEU A 9 11.10 24.28 19.40
CA LEU A 9 12.08 23.55 18.59
C LEU A 9 12.07 22.04 18.86
N PRO A 10 12.07 21.54 20.11
CA PRO A 10 12.01 20.11 20.37
C PRO A 10 10.71 19.48 19.83
N VAL A 11 9.59 20.16 20.01
CA VAL A 11 8.28 19.69 19.55
C VAL A 11 8.21 19.68 18.02
N GLY A 12 8.77 20.70 17.36
CA GLY A 12 8.86 20.79 15.90
C GLY A 12 9.72 19.67 15.31
N ILE A 13 10.85 19.34 15.94
CA ILE A 13 11.70 18.21 15.52
C ILE A 13 10.92 16.89 15.66
N ILE A 14 10.24 16.68 16.79
CA ILE A 14 9.43 15.48 17.03
C ILE A 14 8.35 15.34 15.93
N ILE A 15 7.59 16.39 15.68
CA ILE A 15 6.56 16.41 14.62
C ILE A 15 7.18 16.14 13.25
N GLY A 16 8.33 16.76 12.95
CA GLY A 16 9.05 16.56 11.70
C GLY A 16 9.49 15.11 11.50
N MET A 17 10.05 14.48 12.54
CA MET A 17 10.49 13.09 12.48
C MET A 17 9.30 12.13 12.34
N PHE A 18 8.25 12.28 13.14
CA PHE A 18 7.05 11.44 13.01
C PHE A 18 6.34 11.63 11.66
N GLY A 19 6.25 12.88 11.18
CA GLY A 19 5.68 13.20 9.88
C GLY A 19 6.47 12.57 8.73
N LEU A 20 7.81 12.69 8.75
CA LEU A 20 8.69 12.07 7.77
C LEU A 20 8.57 10.54 7.80
N SER A 21 8.67 9.92 8.97
CA SER A 21 8.56 8.47 9.09
C SER A 21 7.20 7.95 8.61
N GLY A 22 6.09 8.57 9.03
CA GLY A 22 4.74 8.19 8.60
C GLY A 22 4.54 8.37 7.10
N GLY A 23 5.01 9.50 6.54
CA GLY A 23 4.94 9.78 5.11
C GLY A 23 5.74 8.79 4.26
N LEU A 24 6.95 8.43 4.72
CA LEU A 24 7.79 7.43 4.04
C LEU A 24 7.12 6.05 4.03
N VAL A 25 6.56 5.61 5.16
CA VAL A 25 5.85 4.32 5.23
C VAL A 25 4.63 4.32 4.31
N ALA A 26 3.85 5.40 4.29
CA ALA A 26 2.70 5.52 3.41
C ALA A 26 3.09 5.44 1.93
N LEU A 27 4.16 6.13 1.53
CA LEU A 27 4.67 6.15 0.15
C LEU A 27 5.16 4.77 -0.29
N VAL A 28 5.97 4.10 0.54
CA VAL A 28 6.44 2.75 0.23
C VAL A 28 5.25 1.80 0.08
N ARG A 29 4.28 1.89 1.00
CA ARG A 29 3.12 1.00 1.00
C ARG A 29 2.19 1.24 -0.19
N THR A 30 2.02 2.48 -0.65
CA THR A 30 1.25 2.74 -1.87
C THR A 30 1.99 2.26 -3.10
N TRP A 31 3.32 2.40 -3.15
CA TRP A 31 4.13 1.93 -4.26
C TRP A 31 4.08 0.40 -4.43
N GLU A 32 4.17 -0.36 -3.33
CA GLU A 32 4.01 -1.82 -3.34
C GLU A 32 2.61 -2.30 -3.76
N ASN A 33 1.60 -1.45 -3.62
CA ASN A 33 0.20 -1.82 -3.83
C ASN A 33 -0.35 -1.29 -5.17
N ASP A 34 0.49 -1.17 -6.19
CA ASP A 34 0.12 -0.62 -7.51
C ASP A 34 -0.48 0.79 -7.42
N GLY A 35 -0.01 1.60 -6.47
CA GLY A 35 -0.53 2.95 -6.21
C GLY A 35 -1.82 2.98 -5.38
N LYS A 36 -2.35 1.83 -4.96
CA LYS A 36 -3.58 1.73 -4.16
C LYS A 36 -3.27 1.81 -2.67
N PRO A 37 -4.18 2.35 -1.84
CA PRO A 37 -4.00 2.36 -0.39
C PRO A 37 -3.97 0.93 0.18
N PRO A 38 -3.24 0.70 1.29
CA PRO A 38 -3.27 -0.59 1.97
C PRO A 38 -4.66 -0.91 2.52
N ARG A 39 -5.11 -2.16 2.35
CA ARG A 39 -6.28 -2.68 3.04
C ARG A 39 -5.97 -2.85 4.52
N TRP A 40 -6.93 -2.45 5.35
CA TRP A 40 -6.94 -2.65 6.80
C TRP A 40 -8.15 -3.52 7.15
N ASN A 41 -8.08 -4.26 8.26
CA ASN A 41 -9.16 -5.12 8.74
C ASN A 41 -9.65 -6.16 7.70
N THR A 42 -8.71 -6.78 6.99
CA THR A 42 -8.96 -7.85 6.02
C THR A 42 -9.43 -9.11 6.76
N ASP A 43 -10.60 -9.63 6.37
CA ASP A 43 -11.14 -10.87 6.93
C ASP A 43 -10.72 -12.10 6.11
N ALA A 44 -11.12 -13.30 6.56
CA ALA A 44 -10.76 -14.54 5.88
C ALA A 44 -11.30 -14.61 4.44
N TRP A 45 -12.43 -13.95 4.16
CA TRP A 45 -12.99 -13.90 2.81
C TRP A 45 -12.14 -12.99 1.92
N ASP A 46 -11.76 -11.81 2.41
CA ASP A 46 -10.91 -10.87 1.69
C ASP A 46 -9.54 -11.47 1.38
N GLU A 47 -8.97 -12.25 2.29
CA GLU A 47 -7.72 -13.00 2.04
C GLU A 47 -7.89 -14.00 0.89
N GLN A 48 -8.99 -14.76 0.86
CA GLN A 48 -9.29 -15.69 -0.24
C GLN A 48 -9.48 -14.95 -1.57
N MET A 49 -10.17 -13.81 -1.56
CA MET A 49 -10.37 -13.00 -2.77
C MET A 49 -9.05 -12.37 -3.25
N MET A 50 -8.16 -11.95 -2.35
CA MET A 50 -6.83 -11.48 -2.73
C MET A 50 -5.96 -12.57 -3.34
N LEU A 51 -6.04 -13.80 -2.83
CA LEU A 51 -5.37 -14.95 -3.43
C LEU A 51 -5.94 -15.25 -4.80
N ARG A 52 -7.27 -15.22 -4.96
CA ARG A 52 -7.92 -15.33 -6.27
C ARG A 52 -7.38 -14.26 -7.23
N ASP A 53 -7.39 -12.99 -6.84
CA ASP A 53 -6.91 -11.90 -7.70
C ASP A 53 -5.44 -12.10 -8.08
N LYS A 54 -4.59 -12.53 -7.13
CA LYS A 54 -3.19 -12.90 -7.42
C LYS A 54 -3.06 -14.02 -8.44
N LEU A 55 -3.93 -15.03 -8.39
CA LEU A 55 -3.93 -16.13 -9.37
C LEU A 55 -4.40 -15.65 -10.74
N LEU A 56 -5.32 -14.69 -10.80
CA LEU A 56 -5.89 -14.20 -12.05
C LEU A 56 -4.97 -13.18 -12.76
N THR A 57 -4.32 -12.29 -11.99
CA THR A 57 -3.58 -11.14 -12.53
C THR A 57 -2.08 -11.17 -12.21
N GLY A 58 -1.61 -12.11 -11.40
CA GLY A 58 -0.22 -12.20 -10.94
C GLY A 58 0.11 -11.30 -9.74
N HIS A 59 -0.79 -10.41 -9.32
CA HIS A 59 -0.58 -9.49 -8.21
C HIS A 59 -1.79 -9.46 -7.27
N PRO A 60 -1.63 -9.50 -5.94
CA PRO A 60 -2.75 -9.51 -4.99
C PRO A 60 -3.62 -8.24 -5.01
N ARG A 61 -3.19 -7.19 -5.73
CA ARG A 61 -3.94 -5.94 -5.94
C ARG A 61 -4.35 -5.72 -7.39
N GLY A 62 -4.05 -6.64 -8.28
CA GLY A 62 -4.47 -6.55 -9.66
C GLY A 62 -6.00 -6.69 -9.76
N GLN A 63 -6.60 -5.84 -10.60
CA GLN A 63 -8.04 -5.87 -10.87
C GLN A 63 -8.22 -6.10 -12.35
N GLN A 64 -9.13 -6.99 -12.71
CA GLN A 64 -9.46 -7.32 -14.09
C GLN A 64 -10.98 -7.35 -14.24
N SER A 65 -11.48 -6.75 -15.32
CA SER A 65 -12.91 -6.66 -15.63
C SER A 65 -13.31 -7.51 -16.85
N ASP A 66 -12.38 -8.29 -17.40
CA ASP A 66 -12.64 -9.07 -18.60
C ASP A 66 -13.61 -10.21 -18.32
N VAL A 67 -14.51 -10.45 -19.26
CA VAL A 67 -15.55 -11.49 -19.16
C VAL A 67 -14.94 -12.89 -19.31
N ILE A 68 -13.90 -13.02 -20.13
CA ILE A 68 -13.20 -14.28 -20.39
C ILE A 68 -11.80 -14.19 -19.79
N TRP A 69 -11.58 -14.85 -18.66
CA TRP A 69 -10.28 -14.79 -17.97
C TRP A 69 -9.11 -15.34 -18.81
N ALA A 70 -9.37 -16.34 -19.66
CA ALA A 70 -8.35 -17.00 -20.48
C ALA A 70 -7.77 -16.14 -21.61
N SER A 71 -8.42 -15.04 -22.01
CA SER A 71 -7.95 -14.22 -23.15
C SER A 71 -6.85 -13.23 -22.79
N VAL A 72 -6.58 -13.03 -21.49
CA VAL A 72 -5.60 -12.03 -21.01
C VAL A 72 -4.56 -12.63 -20.06
N ALA A 73 -4.73 -13.87 -19.58
CA ALA A 73 -3.82 -14.50 -18.63
C ALA A 73 -2.35 -14.47 -19.14
N PRO A 74 -1.46 -13.70 -18.51
CA PRO A 74 -0.03 -13.87 -18.73
C PRO A 74 0.30 -15.26 -18.20
N ARG A 75 0.93 -16.11 -19.04
CA ARG A 75 1.46 -17.41 -18.60
C ARG A 75 2.23 -17.21 -17.30
N TYR A 76 1.74 -17.81 -16.20
CA TYR A 76 2.49 -17.92 -14.95
C TYR A 76 3.89 -18.45 -15.27
N HIS A 77 4.91 -17.58 -15.20
CA HIS A 77 6.31 -17.97 -15.26
C HIS A 77 6.82 -17.95 -13.82
N PRO A 78 6.93 -19.12 -13.16
CA PRO A 78 7.60 -19.18 -11.88
C PRO A 78 9.10 -19.00 -12.13
N GLY A 79 9.65 -17.88 -11.68
CA GLY A 79 11.10 -17.68 -11.61
C GLY A 79 11.62 -16.50 -12.41
N LYS A 80 11.84 -15.39 -11.70
CA LYS A 80 13.16 -14.77 -11.55
C LYS A 80 13.32 -14.32 -10.11
#